data_AF-A0A2H4S953-F1
#
_entry.id   AF-A0A2H4S953-F1
#
_cell.length_a   1.000
_cell.length_b   1.000
_cell.length_c   1.000
_cell.angle_alpha   90.00
_cell.angle_beta   90.00
_cell.angle_gamma   90.00
#
_symmetry.space_group_name_H-M   'P 1'
#
loop_
_entity.id
_entity.type
_entity.pdbx_description
1 polymer ?
#
loop_
_entity_poly.entity_id
_entity_poly.type
_entity_poly.pdbx_seq_one_letter_code
_entity_poly.pdbx_strand_id
1 'polypeptide(L)'
;MDKLVLRICQILNSAGVPNVLWGNYLLRIYGVPTIFDDVAFVVPDDRIAAASSALAQANLTRCGNNPNCDRSYHFQALRPLEHFHMSDVLVLSLYQKSDVLWELTALDSPTSENAASILSASDPSLPPAVPGRGRGRFSSECSAVRVPAIAKFCESLLLLMCRDYHTTYASYWMVLLTYIIEYVDETDSFNAKDLGYEFRKFYCAVKVADTSSMWLLLKGLRSNLSSSGRLLNGQNL
;
A
#
# COMPACT_ATOMS: atom_id res chain seq x y z
N MET A 1 -2.58 -15.58 9.96
CA MET A 1 -1.94 -14.52 9.18
C MET A 1 -1.64 -13.30 10.03
N ASP A 2 -2.59 -12.72 10.78
CA ASP A 2 -2.37 -11.52 11.61
C ASP A 2 -1.14 -11.64 12.54
N LYS A 3 -0.99 -12.77 13.24
CA LYS A 3 0.18 -13.07 14.08
C LYS A 3 1.51 -13.11 13.30
N LEU A 4 1.50 -13.54 12.05
CA LEU A 4 2.67 -13.55 11.18
C LEU A 4 3.05 -12.11 10.79
N VAL A 5 2.06 -11.31 10.38
CA VAL A 5 2.27 -9.88 10.07
C VAL A 5 2.79 -9.13 11.28
N LEU A 6 2.22 -9.37 12.47
CA LEU A 6 2.72 -8.83 13.72
C LEU A 6 4.17 -9.24 13.98
N ARG A 7 4.51 -10.52 13.81
CA ARG A 7 5.88 -11.01 14.01
C ARG A 7 6.88 -10.34 13.07
N ILE A 8 6.53 -10.18 11.78
CA ILE A 8 7.39 -9.49 10.80
C ILE A 8 7.58 -8.02 11.21
N CYS A 9 6.49 -7.35 11.58
CA CYS A 9 6.54 -5.97 12.07
C CYS A 9 7.43 -5.85 13.33
N GLN A 10 7.35 -6.80 14.27
CA GLN A 10 8.19 -6.83 15.46
C GLN A 10 9.68 -7.04 15.14
N ILE A 11 10.01 -7.87 14.14
CA ILE A 11 11.40 -8.05 13.67
C ILE A 11 11.94 -6.72 13.13
N LEU A 12 11.18 -6.05 12.26
CA LEU A 12 11.57 -4.76 11.68
C LEU A 12 11.70 -3.67 12.76
N ASN A 13 10.74 -3.58 13.69
CA ASN A 13 10.78 -2.62 14.79
C ASN A 13 11.97 -2.85 15.72
N SER A 14 12.30 -4.11 16.03
CA SER A 14 13.45 -4.47 16.89
C SER A 14 14.79 -4.12 16.23
N ALA A 15 14.84 -4.12 14.90
CA ALA A 15 15.99 -3.64 14.13
C ALA A 15 16.01 -2.12 13.93
N GLY A 16 15.07 -1.38 14.54
CA GLY A 16 14.97 0.07 14.40
C GLY A 16 14.55 0.50 12.99
N VAL A 17 13.83 -0.34 12.25
CA VAL A 17 13.37 -0.07 10.89
C VAL A 17 11.89 0.37 10.92
N PRO A 18 11.60 1.66 10.64
CA PRO A 18 10.24 2.09 10.38
C PRO A 18 9.66 1.30 9.21
N ASN A 19 8.47 0.72 9.40
CA ASN A 19 7.75 -0.04 8.40
C ASN A 19 6.25 0.28 8.39
N VAL A 20 5.61 0.17 7.23
CA VAL A 20 4.15 0.21 7.09
C VAL A 20 3.72 -0.93 6.18
N LEU A 21 2.63 -1.61 6.54
CA LEU A 21 2.06 -2.69 5.74
C LEU A 21 1.48 -2.13 4.42
N TRP A 22 1.63 -2.89 3.35
CA TRP A 22 1.24 -2.52 1.98
C TRP A 22 0.79 -3.75 1.17
N GLY A 23 0.42 -3.54 -0.08
CA GLY A 23 0.07 -4.60 -1.03
C GLY A 23 -1.34 -5.15 -0.84
N ASN A 24 -1.63 -6.29 -1.47
CA ASN A 24 -2.99 -6.85 -1.52
C ASN A 24 -3.49 -7.27 -0.13
N TYR A 25 -2.62 -7.77 0.75
CA TYR A 25 -3.01 -8.18 2.09
C TYR A 25 -3.60 -7.02 2.92
N LEU A 26 -3.14 -5.79 2.70
CA LEU A 26 -3.67 -4.59 3.37
C LEU A 26 -5.16 -4.38 3.07
N LEU A 27 -5.63 -4.70 1.87
CA LEU A 27 -7.05 -4.58 1.50
C LEU A 27 -7.96 -5.39 2.43
N ARG A 28 -7.49 -6.53 2.95
CA ARG A 28 -8.26 -7.33 3.92
C ARG A 28 -8.50 -6.57 5.22
N ILE A 29 -7.55 -5.76 5.67
CA ILE A 29 -7.70 -4.94 6.88
C ILE A 29 -8.74 -3.84 6.66
N TYR A 30 -8.82 -3.31 5.44
CA TYR A 30 -9.89 -2.39 5.04
C TYR A 30 -11.24 -3.08 4.78
N GLY A 31 -11.38 -4.38 5.09
CA GLY A 31 -12.64 -5.09 4.93
C GLY A 31 -12.94 -5.53 3.49
N VAL A 32 -11.98 -5.47 2.56
CA VAL A 32 -12.14 -5.97 1.19
C VAL A 32 -11.92 -7.50 1.16
N PRO A 33 -12.83 -8.28 0.54
CA PRO A 33 -12.67 -9.73 0.39
C PRO A 33 -11.68 -10.07 -0.73
N THR A 34 -10.39 -9.93 -0.44
CA THR A 34 -9.30 -10.10 -1.43
C THR A 34 -8.53 -11.41 -1.22
N ILE A 35 -8.25 -12.11 -2.32
CA ILE A 35 -7.26 -13.21 -2.36
C ILE A 35 -5.87 -12.58 -2.40
N PHE A 36 -4.95 -13.12 -1.61
CA PHE A 36 -3.57 -12.64 -1.54
C PHE A 36 -2.62 -13.84 -1.51
N ASP A 37 -1.49 -13.67 -2.16
CA ASP A 37 -0.31 -14.54 -2.18
C ASP A 37 0.93 -13.80 -1.66
N ASP A 38 0.78 -12.53 -1.27
CA ASP A 38 1.85 -11.70 -0.75
C ASP A 38 1.46 -10.98 0.54
N VAL A 39 2.48 -10.68 1.35
CA VAL A 39 2.44 -9.66 2.41
C VAL A 39 3.56 -8.69 2.09
N ALA A 40 3.25 -7.39 1.97
CA ALA A 40 4.25 -6.40 1.64
C ALA A 40 4.44 -5.38 2.76
N PHE A 41 5.68 -4.92 2.95
CA PHE A 41 5.99 -3.79 3.80
C PHE A 41 6.77 -2.74 3.00
N VAL A 42 6.49 -1.48 3.29
CA VAL A 42 7.26 -0.34 2.82
C VAL A 42 8.14 0.15 3.96
N VAL A 43 9.40 0.41 3.65
CA VAL A 43 10.39 0.92 4.60
C VAL A 43 11.13 2.13 3.99
N PRO A 44 11.70 3.03 4.81
CA PRO A 44 12.58 4.09 4.32
C PRO A 44 13.72 3.52 3.47
N ASP A 45 14.08 4.22 2.41
CA ASP A 45 15.03 3.76 1.39
C ASP A 45 16.41 3.43 2.01
N ASP A 46 16.87 4.24 2.97
CA ASP A 46 18.13 4.06 3.71
C ASP A 46 18.10 2.87 4.69
N ARG A 47 16.92 2.28 4.93
CA ARG A 47 16.72 1.19 5.89
C ARG A 47 16.44 -0.16 5.26
N ILE A 48 16.34 -0.26 3.93
CA ILE A 48 16.16 -1.52 3.21
C ILE A 48 17.18 -2.58 3.62
N ALA A 49 18.47 -2.23 3.62
CA ALA A 49 19.52 -3.21 3.90
C ALA A 49 19.43 -3.75 5.34
N ALA A 50 19.06 -2.87 6.29
CA ALA A 50 18.80 -3.24 7.68
C ALA A 50 17.55 -4.13 7.79
N ALA A 51 16.47 -3.78 7.10
CA ALA A 51 15.24 -4.57 7.04
C ALA A 51 15.50 -5.99 6.52
N SER A 52 16.22 -6.07 5.40
CA SER A 52 16.62 -7.32 4.77
C SER A 52 17.44 -8.20 5.70
N SER A 53 18.46 -7.61 6.32
CA SER A 53 19.35 -8.31 7.25
C SER A 53 18.60 -8.83 8.46
N ALA A 54 17.69 -8.03 9.03
CA ALA A 54 16.88 -8.43 10.19
C ALA A 54 15.96 -9.62 9.86
N LEU A 55 15.33 -9.61 8.68
CA LEU A 55 14.48 -10.73 8.23
C LEU A 55 15.31 -11.99 7.98
N ALA A 56 16.47 -11.87 7.34
CA ALA A 56 17.37 -12.99 7.11
C ALA A 56 17.87 -13.60 8.44
N GLN A 57 18.24 -12.77 9.42
CA GLN A 57 18.64 -13.21 10.76
C GLN A 57 17.50 -13.89 11.53
N ALA A 58 16.25 -13.54 11.23
CA ALA A 58 15.06 -14.21 11.74
C ALA A 58 14.72 -15.51 10.97
N ASN A 59 15.65 -16.04 10.18
CA ASN A 59 15.53 -17.25 9.35
C ASN A 59 14.49 -17.15 8.22
N LEU A 60 14.15 -15.94 7.74
CA LEU A 60 13.41 -15.82 6.49
C LEU A 60 14.37 -15.97 5.31
N THR A 61 14.06 -16.89 4.41
CA THR A 61 14.89 -17.17 3.24
C THR A 61 14.67 -16.10 2.19
N ARG A 62 15.67 -15.22 2.01
CA ARG A 62 15.71 -14.26 0.90
C ARG A 62 15.73 -15.02 -0.42
N CYS A 63 14.98 -14.56 -1.42
CA CYS A 63 15.12 -15.09 -2.78
C CYS A 63 16.54 -14.82 -3.28
N GLY A 64 17.29 -15.86 -3.62
CA GLY A 64 18.64 -15.74 -4.16
C GLY A 64 18.62 -15.23 -5.59
N ASN A 65 18.42 -13.92 -5.78
CA ASN A 65 18.57 -13.12 -7.01
C ASN A 65 18.30 -13.87 -8.34
N ASN A 66 17.31 -14.76 -8.39
CA ASN A 66 16.90 -15.37 -9.64
C ASN A 66 16.00 -14.34 -10.33
N PRO A 67 16.44 -13.73 -11.45
CA PRO A 67 15.64 -12.74 -12.15
C PRO A 67 14.28 -13.31 -12.58
N ASN A 68 14.17 -14.64 -12.73
CA ASN A 68 12.96 -15.39 -13.11
C ASN A 68 12.25 -16.03 -11.91
N CYS A 69 12.39 -15.49 -10.69
CA CYS A 69 11.56 -15.92 -9.57
C CYS A 69 10.11 -15.42 -9.75
N ASP A 70 9.33 -16.17 -10.52
CA ASP A 70 7.92 -15.89 -10.85
C ASP A 70 6.99 -15.88 -9.62
N ARG A 71 7.44 -16.44 -8.48
CA ARG A 71 6.64 -16.50 -7.24
C ARG A 71 6.31 -15.12 -6.65
N SER A 72 7.02 -14.07 -7.07
CA SER A 72 6.73 -12.67 -6.68
C SER A 72 5.81 -11.94 -7.65
N TYR A 73 5.44 -12.57 -8.79
CA TYR A 73 4.93 -11.87 -9.98
C TYR A 73 3.57 -12.41 -10.47
N HIS A 74 2.78 -13.05 -9.61
CA HIS A 74 1.48 -13.60 -10.03
C HIS A 74 0.39 -12.53 -10.23
N PHE A 75 0.55 -11.35 -9.63
CA PHE A 75 -0.31 -10.20 -9.85
C PHE A 75 0.55 -8.98 -10.19
N GLN A 76 0.07 -8.18 -11.14
CA GLN A 76 0.74 -7.07 -11.85
C GLN A 76 1.13 -5.88 -10.95
N ALA A 77 1.77 -6.12 -9.82
CA ALA A 77 2.32 -5.11 -8.94
C ALA A 77 3.74 -4.74 -9.38
N LEU A 78 4.18 -3.53 -9.02
CA LEU A 78 5.58 -3.13 -9.13
C LEU A 78 6.47 -4.19 -8.46
N ARG A 79 7.58 -4.54 -9.09
CA ARG A 79 8.52 -5.54 -8.54
C ARG A 79 9.05 -5.03 -7.19
N PRO A 80 8.94 -5.79 -6.10
CA PRO A 80 9.56 -5.41 -4.85
C PRO A 80 11.08 -5.43 -5.00
N LEU A 81 11.76 -4.55 -4.27
CA LEU A 81 13.21 -4.50 -4.29
C LEU A 81 13.80 -5.81 -3.75
N GLU A 82 13.20 -6.32 -2.68
CA GLU A 82 13.56 -7.60 -2.10
C GLU A 82 12.32 -8.41 -1.73
N HIS A 83 12.41 -9.73 -1.83
CA HIS A 83 11.37 -10.61 -1.31
C HIS A 83 11.93 -11.87 -0.66
N PHE A 84 11.14 -12.44 0.24
CA PHE A 84 11.46 -13.62 1.04
C PHE A 84 10.38 -14.66 0.85
N HIS A 85 10.77 -15.92 0.70
CA HIS A 85 9.83 -17.04 0.59
C HIS A 85 9.40 -17.48 1.99
N MET A 86 8.11 -17.33 2.29
CA MET A 86 7.53 -17.83 3.54
C MET A 86 6.92 -19.23 3.37
N SER A 87 6.45 -19.53 2.16
CA SER A 87 6.02 -20.86 1.73
C SER A 87 6.14 -20.98 0.21
N ASP A 88 5.60 -22.05 -0.38
CA ASP A 88 5.56 -22.20 -1.84
C ASP A 88 4.68 -21.19 -2.56
N VAL A 89 3.70 -20.60 -1.85
CA VAL A 89 2.70 -19.68 -2.41
C VAL A 89 2.67 -18.31 -1.73
N LEU A 90 3.41 -18.14 -0.64
CA LEU A 90 3.39 -16.91 0.15
C LEU A 90 4.76 -16.24 0.13
N VAL A 91 4.80 -15.00 -0.36
CA VAL A 91 6.00 -14.17 -0.35
C VAL A 91 5.85 -12.99 0.60
N LEU A 92 6.96 -12.62 1.25
CA LEU A 92 7.10 -11.34 1.94
C LEU A 92 7.86 -10.39 1.03
N SER A 93 7.27 -9.24 0.72
CA SER A 93 7.85 -8.23 -0.17
C SER A 93 8.29 -6.99 0.61
N LEU A 94 9.47 -6.46 0.28
CA LEU A 94 9.95 -5.17 0.77
C LEU A 94 10.00 -4.16 -0.38
N TYR A 95 9.34 -3.03 -0.17
CA TYR A 95 9.33 -1.89 -1.08
C TYR A 95 10.07 -0.71 -0.46
N GLN A 96 10.77 0.04 -1.31
CA GLN A 96 11.28 1.35 -0.92
C GLN A 96 10.13 2.34 -0.81
N LYS A 97 10.25 3.29 0.12
CA LYS A 97 9.24 4.33 0.29
C LYS A 97 9.15 5.21 -0.95
N SER A 98 10.29 5.59 -1.54
CA SER A 98 10.30 6.39 -2.78
C SER A 98 9.57 5.71 -3.93
N ASP A 99 9.53 4.38 -3.98
CA ASP A 99 8.87 3.64 -5.06
C ASP A 99 7.35 3.59 -4.94
N VAL A 100 6.76 3.68 -3.75
CA VAL A 100 5.31 3.47 -3.60
C VAL A 100 4.58 4.47 -2.72
N LEU A 101 5.28 5.13 -1.79
CA LEU A 101 4.71 5.98 -0.75
C LEU A 101 5.53 7.26 -0.55
N TRP A 102 6.04 7.88 -1.63
CA TRP A 102 6.96 9.03 -1.54
C TRP A 102 6.35 10.23 -0.80
N GLU A 103 5.04 10.43 -0.90
CA GLU A 103 4.30 11.51 -0.20
C GLU A 103 3.89 11.15 1.25
N LEU A 104 4.07 9.90 1.70
CA LEU A 104 3.73 9.47 3.06
C LEU A 104 4.85 9.78 4.07
N THR A 105 5.04 11.07 4.38
CA THR A 105 6.14 11.56 5.23
C THR A 105 6.13 11.05 6.67
N ALA A 106 4.96 10.63 7.18
CA ALA A 106 4.79 10.10 8.53
C ALA A 106 5.63 8.84 8.82
N LEU A 107 6.08 8.12 7.78
CA LEU A 107 6.94 6.95 7.94
C LEU A 107 8.38 7.33 8.35
N ASP A 108 8.87 8.48 7.87
CA ASP A 108 10.24 8.95 8.12
C ASP A 108 10.30 9.82 9.37
N SER A 109 9.37 10.78 9.44
CA SER A 109 9.36 11.85 10.44
C SER A 109 7.90 12.10 10.86
N PRO A 110 7.37 11.31 11.80
CA PRO A 110 6.02 11.51 12.30
C PRO A 110 5.93 12.84 13.05
N THR A 111 4.94 13.65 12.68
CA THR A 111 4.58 14.93 13.30
C THR A 111 3.12 14.89 13.75
N SER A 112 2.69 15.84 14.57
CA SER A 112 1.28 15.96 14.95
C SER A 112 0.36 16.17 13.73
N GLU A 113 0.86 16.84 12.68
CA GLU A 113 0.09 17.15 11.46
C GLU A 113 -0.13 15.92 10.57
N ASN A 114 0.84 15.01 10.50
CA ASN A 114 0.75 13.82 9.65
C ASN A 114 0.42 12.53 10.43
N ALA A 115 0.23 12.61 11.75
CA ALA A 115 -0.05 11.46 12.63
C ALA A 115 -1.25 10.62 12.16
N ALA A 116 -2.29 11.26 11.61
CA ALA A 116 -3.46 10.56 11.09
C ALA A 116 -3.22 9.84 9.74
N SER A 117 -2.05 9.99 9.12
CA SER A 117 -1.73 9.37 7.83
C SER A 117 -1.33 7.90 7.94
N ILE A 118 -0.85 7.49 9.11
CA ILE A 118 -0.50 6.10 9.43
C ILE A 118 -1.24 5.71 10.70
N LEU A 119 -2.04 4.65 10.60
CA LEU A 119 -2.84 4.13 11.69
C LEU A 119 -2.25 2.84 12.23
N SER A 120 -2.62 2.50 13.45
CA SER A 120 -2.50 1.12 13.91
C SER A 120 -3.46 0.24 13.09
N ALA A 121 -3.06 -0.98 12.74
CA ALA A 121 -3.96 -1.97 12.10
C ALA A 121 -5.15 -2.36 13.00
N SER A 122 -5.10 -2.02 14.29
CA SER A 122 -6.19 -2.21 15.27
C SER A 122 -7.03 -0.95 15.51
N ASP A 123 -6.76 0.13 14.78
CA ASP A 123 -7.42 1.43 14.99
C ASP A 123 -8.95 1.34 14.78
N PRO A 124 -9.78 1.93 15.67
CA PRO A 124 -11.23 1.88 15.55
C PRO A 124 -11.81 2.55 14.31
N SER A 125 -11.09 3.49 13.68
CA SER A 125 -11.50 4.12 12.42
C SER A 125 -11.47 3.14 11.24
N LEU A 126 -10.70 2.05 11.35
CA LEU A 126 -10.69 0.99 10.36
C LEU A 126 -11.94 0.09 10.48
N PRO A 127 -12.43 -0.49 9.37
CA PRO A 127 -13.63 -1.31 9.37
C PRO A 127 -13.55 -2.47 10.36
N PRO A 128 -14.61 -2.77 11.13
CA PRO A 128 -14.63 -3.97 11.97
C PRO A 128 -14.67 -5.24 11.11
N ALA A 129 -14.44 -6.40 11.74
CA ALA A 129 -14.67 -7.68 11.08
C ALA A 129 -16.17 -7.88 10.82
N VAL A 130 -16.55 -8.06 9.55
CA VAL A 130 -17.94 -8.27 9.12
C VAL A 130 -18.04 -9.57 8.31
N PRO A 131 -19.03 -10.45 8.55
CA PRO A 131 -19.23 -11.66 7.75
C PRO A 131 -19.35 -11.34 6.25
N GLY A 132 -18.69 -12.14 5.40
CA GLY A 132 -18.68 -11.94 3.95
C GLY A 132 -17.78 -10.79 3.45
N ARG A 133 -17.11 -10.07 4.36
CA ARG A 133 -16.11 -9.04 4.04
C ARG A 133 -14.70 -9.57 4.28
N GLY A 134 -13.71 -8.71 4.05
CA GLY A 134 -12.33 -8.94 4.44
C GLY A 134 -12.15 -9.10 5.95
N ARG A 135 -10.89 -9.19 6.39
CA ARG A 135 -10.56 -9.40 7.81
C ARG A 135 -11.08 -8.28 8.72
N GLY A 136 -11.09 -7.04 8.23
CA GLY A 136 -11.28 -5.85 9.06
C GLY A 136 -10.06 -5.58 9.95
N ARG A 137 -10.18 -4.56 10.81
CA ARG A 137 -9.15 -4.17 11.78
C ARG A 137 -8.73 -5.35 12.65
N PHE A 138 -7.45 -5.38 12.99
CA PHE A 138 -6.89 -6.39 13.86
C PHE A 138 -7.34 -6.22 15.31
N SER A 139 -7.14 -7.28 16.10
CA SER A 139 -7.20 -7.19 17.57
C SER A 139 -6.17 -6.19 18.09
N SER A 140 -6.45 -5.58 19.24
CA SER A 140 -5.56 -4.64 19.94
C SER A 140 -4.19 -5.23 20.28
N GLU A 141 -4.07 -6.57 20.34
CA GLU A 141 -2.78 -7.27 20.50
C GLU A 141 -1.82 -7.03 19.33
N CYS A 142 -2.35 -6.67 18.15
CA CYS A 142 -1.55 -6.39 16.96
C CYS A 142 -1.35 -4.88 16.71
N SER A 143 -1.47 -4.06 17.76
CA SER A 143 -1.45 -2.59 17.64
C SER A 143 -0.14 -2.02 17.08
N ALA A 144 0.96 -2.77 17.19
CA ALA A 144 2.25 -2.42 16.61
C ALA A 144 2.28 -2.43 15.07
N VAL A 145 1.37 -3.17 14.42
CA VAL A 145 1.28 -3.20 12.96
C VAL A 145 0.73 -1.86 12.49
N ARG A 146 1.44 -1.23 11.56
CA ARG A 146 1.07 0.08 11.02
C ARG A 146 0.55 -0.04 9.59
N VAL A 147 -0.49 0.72 9.26
CA VAL A 147 -1.11 0.77 7.93
C VAL A 147 -1.28 2.23 7.52
N PRO A 148 -1.31 2.58 6.23
CA PRO A 148 -1.78 3.90 5.82
C PRO A 148 -3.24 4.09 6.25
N ALA A 149 -3.67 5.33 6.47
CA ALA A 149 -5.10 5.62 6.49
C ALA A 149 -5.70 5.31 5.11
N ILE A 150 -6.98 4.92 5.05
CA ILE A 150 -7.65 4.53 3.79
C ILE A 150 -7.57 5.66 2.75
N ALA A 151 -7.76 6.91 3.18
CA ALA A 151 -7.60 8.08 2.31
C ALA A 151 -6.18 8.18 1.74
N LYS A 152 -5.15 7.98 2.57
CA LYS A 152 -3.75 8.01 2.13
C LYS A 152 -3.40 6.84 1.23
N PHE A 153 -3.93 5.66 1.48
CA PHE A 153 -3.83 4.53 0.56
C PHE A 153 -4.40 4.87 -0.82
N CYS A 154 -5.61 5.46 -0.88
CA CYS A 154 -6.23 5.88 -2.13
C CYS A 154 -5.42 6.97 -2.85
N GLU A 155 -4.96 7.99 -2.14
CA GLU A 155 -4.10 9.05 -2.70
C GLU A 155 -2.81 8.46 -3.28
N SER A 156 -2.17 7.51 -2.58
CA SER A 156 -0.99 6.80 -3.07
C SER A 156 -1.28 5.99 -4.34
N LEU A 157 -2.41 5.29 -4.42
CA LEU A 157 -2.81 4.60 -5.66
C LEU A 157 -2.99 5.57 -6.82
N LEU A 158 -3.59 6.74 -6.58
CA LEU A 158 -3.78 7.77 -7.62
C LEU A 158 -2.46 8.36 -8.10
N LEU A 159 -1.53 8.62 -7.17
CA LEU A 159 -0.16 9.04 -7.49
C LEU A 159 0.57 7.99 -8.34
N LEU A 160 0.45 6.71 -7.96
CA LEU A 160 1.00 5.58 -8.71
C LEU A 160 0.40 5.47 -10.11
N MET A 161 -0.92 5.62 -10.27
CA MET A 161 -1.58 5.67 -11.58
C MET A 161 -1.08 6.82 -12.44
N CYS A 162 -0.85 8.00 -11.86
CA CYS A 162 -0.29 9.14 -12.59
C CYS A 162 1.15 8.87 -13.05
N ARG A 163 1.98 8.26 -12.20
CA ARG A 163 3.37 7.90 -12.53
C ARG A 163 3.39 6.83 -13.64
N ASP A 164 2.58 5.80 -13.47
CA ASP A 164 2.56 4.58 -14.27
C ASP A 164 1.59 4.64 -15.44
N TYR A 165 1.09 5.84 -15.78
CA TYR A 165 -0.02 6.12 -16.69
C TYR A 165 0.05 5.38 -18.04
N HIS A 166 1.24 5.10 -18.56
CA HIS A 166 1.47 4.42 -19.84
C HIS A 166 1.91 2.95 -19.70
N THR A 167 1.82 2.37 -18.52
CA THR A 167 2.24 1.01 -18.22
C THR A 167 1.04 0.15 -17.81
N THR A 168 1.22 -1.17 -17.80
CA THR A 168 0.22 -2.11 -17.29
C THR A 168 -0.05 -1.94 -15.79
N TYR A 169 0.89 -1.36 -15.02
CA TYR A 169 0.74 -1.12 -13.59
C TYR A 169 -0.41 -0.15 -13.27
N ALA A 170 -0.68 0.84 -14.15
CA ALA A 170 -1.80 1.76 -13.94
C ALA A 170 -3.16 1.03 -13.80
N SER A 171 -3.36 -0.04 -14.58
CA SER A 171 -4.56 -0.87 -14.49
C SER A 171 -4.62 -1.63 -13.16
N TYR A 172 -3.49 -2.11 -12.67
CA TYR A 172 -3.43 -2.78 -11.37
C TYR A 172 -3.79 -1.83 -10.22
N TRP A 173 -3.21 -0.62 -10.20
CA TRP A 173 -3.57 0.40 -9.21
C TRP A 173 -5.04 0.79 -9.28
N MET A 174 -5.60 0.89 -10.49
CA MET A 174 -7.02 1.12 -10.70
C MET A 174 -7.88 0.00 -10.10
N VAL A 175 -7.50 -1.27 -10.25
CA VAL A 175 -8.22 -2.42 -9.65
C VAL A 175 -8.20 -2.32 -8.12
N LEU A 176 -7.08 -1.97 -7.50
CA LEU A 176 -7.05 -1.80 -6.05
C LEU A 176 -7.94 -0.63 -5.61
N LEU A 177 -7.99 0.46 -6.39
CA LEU A 177 -8.85 1.61 -6.11
C LEU A 177 -10.33 1.24 -6.22
N THR A 178 -10.73 0.49 -7.24
CA THR A 178 -12.13 0.06 -7.42
C THR A 178 -12.59 -0.88 -6.32
N TYR A 179 -11.70 -1.69 -5.74
CA TYR A 179 -12.02 -2.45 -4.52
C TYR A 179 -12.34 -1.56 -3.32
N ILE A 180 -11.62 -0.45 -3.13
CA ILE A 180 -11.97 0.49 -2.06
C ILE A 180 -13.32 1.15 -2.35
N ILE A 181 -13.56 1.57 -3.59
CA ILE A 181 -14.84 2.17 -4.01
C ILE A 181 -16.01 1.20 -3.73
N GLU A 182 -15.88 -0.06 -4.13
CA GLU A 182 -16.95 -1.06 -4.02
C GLU A 182 -17.23 -1.48 -2.57
N TYR A 183 -16.17 -1.65 -1.77
CA TYR A 183 -16.31 -2.32 -0.47
C TYR A 183 -16.21 -1.39 0.75
N VAL A 184 -15.70 -0.16 0.59
CA VAL A 184 -15.28 0.69 1.72
C VAL A 184 -15.81 2.12 1.62
N ASP A 185 -15.97 2.68 0.43
CA ASP A 185 -16.53 4.03 0.26
C ASP A 185 -17.96 4.11 0.81
N GLU A 186 -18.30 5.28 1.35
CA GLU A 186 -19.58 5.56 2.02
C GLU A 186 -19.85 4.74 3.29
N THR A 187 -18.85 4.05 3.83
CA THR A 187 -18.92 3.50 5.18
C THR A 187 -18.47 4.52 6.22
N ASP A 188 -18.67 4.22 7.51
CA ASP A 188 -18.19 5.06 8.60
C ASP A 188 -16.65 5.20 8.64
N SER A 189 -15.93 4.32 7.94
CA SER A 189 -14.46 4.29 7.91
C SER A 189 -13.84 5.17 6.82
N PHE A 190 -14.58 5.48 5.74
CA PHE A 190 -14.02 6.25 4.62
C PHE A 190 -15.11 6.84 3.72
N ASN A 191 -14.90 8.08 3.28
CA ASN A 191 -15.66 8.74 2.25
C ASN A 191 -14.74 9.52 1.29
N ALA A 192 -15.12 9.63 0.02
CA ALA A 192 -14.40 10.45 -0.97
C ALA A 192 -14.05 11.89 -0.52
N LYS A 193 -14.82 12.49 0.43
CA LYS A 193 -14.52 13.79 1.01
C LYS A 193 -13.26 13.82 1.88
N ASP A 194 -12.77 12.67 2.33
CA ASP A 194 -11.57 12.53 3.15
C ASP A 194 -10.30 12.62 2.30
N LEU A 195 -10.44 12.47 0.98
CA LEU A 195 -9.36 12.70 0.02
C LEU A 195 -9.07 14.20 -0.14
N GLY A 196 -7.79 14.50 -0.37
CA GLY A 196 -7.31 15.78 -0.86
C GLY A 196 -8.07 16.24 -2.09
N TYR A 197 -8.25 17.56 -2.20
CA TYR A 197 -9.13 18.17 -3.20
C TYR A 197 -8.72 17.80 -4.65
N GLU A 198 -7.41 17.71 -4.94
CA GLU A 198 -6.93 17.34 -6.27
C GLU A 198 -7.28 15.89 -6.67
N PHE A 199 -7.35 14.98 -5.70
CA PHE A 199 -7.58 13.55 -5.91
C PHE A 199 -9.07 13.22 -6.06
N ARG A 200 -9.92 13.97 -5.35
CA ARG A 200 -11.35 13.71 -5.24
C ARG A 200 -12.07 13.66 -6.58
N LYS A 201 -11.73 14.56 -7.52
CA LYS A 201 -12.42 14.66 -8.81
C LYS A 201 -12.31 13.37 -9.62
N PHE A 202 -11.08 12.85 -9.75
CA PHE A 202 -10.87 11.59 -10.45
C PHE A 202 -11.53 10.42 -9.70
N TYR A 203 -11.36 10.34 -8.37
CA TYR A 203 -11.99 9.30 -7.56
C TYR A 203 -13.51 9.23 -7.78
N CYS A 204 -14.20 10.38 -7.73
CA CYS A 204 -15.63 10.46 -7.98
C CYS A 204 -16.01 10.05 -9.42
N ALA A 205 -15.20 10.38 -10.43
CA ALA A 205 -15.46 9.96 -11.81
C ALA A 205 -15.35 8.45 -12.00
N VAL A 206 -14.36 7.79 -11.35
CA VAL A 206 -14.25 6.32 -11.33
C VAL A 206 -15.50 5.71 -10.69
N LYS A 207 -15.93 6.25 -9.54
CA LYS A 207 -17.08 5.74 -8.79
C LYS A 207 -18.37 5.70 -9.59
N VAL A 208 -18.64 6.71 -10.41
CA VAL A 208 -19.84 6.76 -11.27
C VAL A 208 -19.63 6.15 -12.66
N ALA A 209 -18.49 5.47 -12.86
CA ALA A 209 -18.08 4.88 -14.14
C ALA A 209 -18.12 5.88 -15.32
N ASP A 210 -17.82 7.15 -15.08
CA ASP A 210 -17.75 8.18 -16.13
C ASP A 210 -16.44 8.05 -16.93
N THR A 211 -16.42 7.09 -17.84
CA THR A 211 -15.27 6.80 -18.71
C THR A 211 -14.90 7.97 -19.62
N SER A 212 -15.82 8.91 -19.86
CA SER A 212 -15.59 10.08 -20.72
C SER A 212 -14.74 11.14 -20.01
N SER A 213 -15.01 11.40 -18.73
CA SER A 213 -14.26 12.40 -17.95
C SER A 213 -13.08 11.81 -17.17
N MET A 214 -13.16 10.55 -16.75
CA MET A 214 -12.18 9.90 -15.86
C MET A 214 -10.74 10.02 -16.38
N TRP A 215 -10.50 9.67 -17.65
CA TRP A 215 -9.14 9.73 -18.22
C TRP A 215 -8.64 11.17 -18.41
N LEU A 216 -9.53 12.12 -18.72
CA LEU A 216 -9.19 13.54 -18.80
C LEU A 216 -8.80 14.09 -17.43
N LEU A 217 -9.52 13.69 -16.38
CA LEU A 217 -9.23 14.06 -15.00
C LEU A 217 -7.90 13.47 -14.53
N LEU A 218 -7.59 12.20 -14.86
CA LEU A 218 -6.31 11.58 -14.54
C LEU A 218 -5.15 12.29 -15.24
N LYS A 219 -5.32 12.62 -16.52
CA LYS A 219 -4.33 13.37 -17.30
C LYS A 219 -4.11 14.76 -16.72
N GLY A 220 -5.19 15.45 -16.33
CA GLY A 220 -5.11 16.75 -15.66
C GLY A 220 -4.39 16.68 -14.32
N LEU A 221 -4.73 15.70 -13.48
CA LEU A 221 -4.06 15.45 -12.21
C LEU A 221 -2.56 15.17 -12.41
N ARG A 222 -2.22 14.29 -13.36
CA ARG A 222 -0.83 13.98 -13.72
C ARG A 222 -0.06 15.22 -14.14
N SER A 223 -0.62 16.06 -15.02
CA SER A 223 0.02 17.31 -15.47
C SER A 223 0.29 18.24 -14.29
N ASN A 224 -0.69 18.44 -13.41
CA ASN A 224 -0.54 19.31 -12.24
C ASN A 224 0.57 18.80 -11.30
N LEU A 225 0.58 17.50 -11.00
CA LEU A 225 1.60 16.87 -10.14
C LEU A 225 3.01 16.95 -10.75
N SER A 226 3.12 16.79 -12.07
CA SER A 226 4.38 16.98 -12.79
C SER A 226 4.85 18.43 -12.73
N SER A 227 3.97 19.40 -12.96
CA SER A 227 4.31 20.84 -12.88
C SER A 227 4.72 21.27 -11.46
N SER A 228 4.17 20.64 -10.42
CA SER A 228 4.55 20.91 -9.03
C SER A 228 5.77 20.11 -8.55
N GLY A 229 6.39 19.29 -9.39
CA GLY A 229 7.52 18.43 -9.02
C GLY A 229 7.19 17.31 -8.02
N ARG A 230 5.90 16.99 -7.83
CA ARG A 230 5.40 15.98 -6.89
C ARG A 230 5.31 14.58 -7.51
N LEU A 231 5.38 14.50 -8.83
CA LEU A 231 5.43 13.24 -9.56
C LEU A 231 6.88 12.83 -9.81
N LEU A 232 7.26 11.63 -9.36
CA LEU A 232 8.57 11.07 -9.65
C LEU A 232 8.70 10.80 -11.16
N ASN A 233 9.82 11.23 -11.74
CA ASN A 233 10.17 10.83 -13.10
C ASN A 233 10.45 9.33 -13.08
N GLY A 234 9.77 8.55 -13.92
CA GLY A 234 9.84 7.08 -13.96
C GLY A 234 11.18 6.53 -14.46
N GLN A 235 12.31 7.04 -13.98
CA GLN A 235 13.65 6.66 -14.41
C GLN A 235 14.07 5.25 -13.97
N ASN A 236 13.24 4.52 -13.22
CA ASN A 236 13.51 3.16 -12.75
C ASN A 236 12.35 2.16 -13.03
N LEU A 237 11.59 2.36 -14.12
CA LEU A 237 10.65 1.36 -14.63
C LEU A 237 11.26 0.53 -15.75
#